data_AF-A0A1Y2HTV4-F1
#
_entry.id   AF-A0A1Y2HTV4-F1
#
_cell.length_a   1.000
_cell.length_b   1.000
_cell.length_c   1.000
_cell.angle_alpha   90.00
_cell.angle_beta   90.00
_cell.angle_gamma   90.00
#
_symmetry.space_group_name_H-M   'P 1'
#
loop_
_entity.id
_entity.type
_entity.pdbx_description
1 polymer ?
#
loop_
_entity_poly.entity_id
_entity_poly.type
_entity_poly.pdbx_seq_one_letter_code
_entity_poly.pdbx_strand_id
1 'polypeptide(L)' 'AMRDMEVIRSKRLLAGQRVRPRKRQRTGPPPGGRCHSCSATETPEWRRGPDGRATLCNACGLHWYDL' A
#
# COMPACT_ATOMS: atom_id res chain seq x y z
N ALA A 1 -31.50 6.10 12.47
CA ALA A 1 -31.12 5.11 11.42
C ALA A 1 -30.97 5.77 10.03
N MET A 2 -32.05 6.22 9.36
CA MET A 2 -31.93 6.81 8.01
C MET A 2 -31.28 8.21 7.99
N ARG A 3 -31.63 9.05 8.97
CA ARG A 3 -31.02 10.39 9.17
C ARG A 3 -29.51 10.33 9.41
N ASP A 4 -29.05 9.30 10.13
CA ASP A 4 -27.62 9.09 10.38
C ASP A 4 -26.87 8.77 9.09
N MET A 5 -27.47 7.97 8.20
CA MET A 5 -26.92 7.63 6.89
C MET A 5 -26.85 8.83 5.94
N GLU A 6 -27.78 9.79 6.06
CA GLU A 6 -27.76 11.04 5.30
C GLU A 6 -26.65 11.98 5.79
N VAL A 7 -26.45 12.10 7.11
CA VAL A 7 -25.33 12.88 7.68
C VAL A 7 -23.99 12.28 7.29
N ILE A 8 -23.85 10.94 7.28
CA ILE A 8 -22.66 10.25 6.82
C ILE A 8 -22.40 10.53 5.32
N ARG A 9 -23.45 10.50 4.49
CA ARG A 9 -23.35 10.82 3.05
C ARG A 9 -22.91 12.27 2.83
N SER A 10 -23.53 13.22 3.53
CA SER A 10 -23.21 14.66 3.45
C SER A 10 -21.76 14.96 3.88
N LYS A 11 -21.31 14.39 5.01
CA LYS A 11 -19.90 14.51 5.47
C LYS A 11 -18.89 13.95 4.47
N ARG A 12 -19.21 12.84 3.79
CA ARG A 12 -18.34 12.24 2.75
C ARG A 12 -18.19 13.15 1.52
N LEU A 13 -19.27 13.81 1.10
CA LEU A 13 -19.23 14.76 -0.03
C LEU A 13 -18.33 15.96 0.28
N LEU A 14 -18.42 16.51 1.51
CA LEU A 14 -17.55 17.61 1.95
C LEU A 14 -16.09 17.18 2.18
N ALA A 15 -15.84 15.93 2.57
CA ALA A 15 -14.49 15.39 2.78
C ALA A 15 -13.69 15.14 1.49
N GLY A 16 -14.32 15.23 0.32
CA GLY A 16 -13.69 15.02 -1.00
C GLY A 16 -12.73 16.12 -1.44
N GLN A 17 -12.64 17.24 -0.71
CA GLN A 17 -11.80 18.39 -1.04
C GLN A 17 -10.43 18.39 -0.34
N ARG A 18 -9.93 17.21 0.05
CA ARG A 18 -8.55 17.06 0.52
C ARG A 18 -7.61 17.09 -0.69
N VAL A 19 -6.69 18.05 -0.70
CA VAL A 19 -5.52 18.07 -1.59
C VAL A 19 -4.94 16.66 -1.62
N ARG A 20 -4.91 16.03 -2.79
CA ARG A 20 -4.33 14.70 -2.95
C ARG A 20 -2.88 14.79 -2.46
N PRO A 21 -2.47 14.11 -1.38
CA PRO A 21 -1.07 14.09 -1.02
C PRO A 21 -0.30 13.56 -2.24
N ARG A 22 0.80 14.23 -2.61
CA ARG A 22 1.66 13.77 -3.71
C ARG A 22 1.85 12.27 -3.52
N LYS A 23 1.42 11.49 -4.52
CA LYS A 23 1.53 10.03 -4.55
C LYS A 23 2.98 9.74 -4.15
N ARG A 24 3.21 9.31 -2.90
CA ARG A 24 4.53 8.89 -2.44
C ARG A 24 5.01 7.96 -3.53
N GLN A 25 6.12 8.30 -4.18
CA GLN A 25 6.66 7.53 -5.29
C GLN A 25 6.66 6.08 -4.81
N ARG A 26 5.78 5.28 -5.42
CA ARG A 26 5.66 3.87 -5.05
C ARG A 26 7.04 3.32 -5.29
N THR A 27 7.66 2.76 -4.25
CA THR A 27 8.94 2.08 -4.39
C THR A 27 8.75 1.06 -5.52
N GLY A 28 9.47 1.29 -6.62
CA GLY A 28 9.39 0.43 -7.80
C GLY A 28 9.88 -0.98 -7.46
N PRO A 29 9.73 -1.92 -8.40
CA PRO A 29 10.25 -3.28 -8.22
C PRO A 29 11.73 -3.26 -7.84
N PRO A 30 12.21 -4.26 -7.09
CA PRO A 30 13.62 -4.40 -6.76
C PRO A 30 14.47 -4.58 -8.03
N PRO A 31 15.80 -4.39 -7.96
CA PRO A 31 16.69 -4.75 -9.04
C PRO A 31 16.48 -6.24 -9.40
N GLY A 32 16.02 -6.53 -10.61
CA GLY A 32 15.65 -7.88 -11.06
C GLY A 32 14.16 -8.24 -10.92
N GLY A 33 13.33 -7.34 -10.38
CA GLY A 33 11.87 -7.43 -10.44
C GLY A 33 11.27 -8.64 -9.72
N ARG A 34 11.98 -9.25 -8.77
CA ARG A 34 11.55 -10.47 -8.06
C ARG A 34 11.68 -10.32 -6.55
N CYS A 35 10.73 -10.90 -5.83
CA CYS A 35 10.77 -11.01 -4.38
C CYS A 35 11.98 -11.86 -3.95
N HIS A 36 12.74 -11.41 -2.96
CA HIS A 36 13.90 -12.15 -2.45
C HIS A 36 13.51 -13.46 -1.76
N SER A 37 12.34 -13.50 -1.11
CA SER A 37 11.89 -14.67 -0.33
C SER A 37 11.14 -15.71 -1.17
N CYS A 38 10.21 -15.28 -2.04
CA CYS A 38 9.36 -16.20 -2.82
C CYS A 38 9.57 -16.10 -4.33
N SER A 39 10.50 -15.29 -4.82
CA SER A 39 10.79 -15.06 -6.25
C SER A 39 9.63 -14.49 -7.10
N ALA A 40 8.51 -14.12 -6.49
CA ALA A 40 7.36 -13.53 -7.18
C ALA A 40 7.77 -12.29 -7.99
N THR A 41 7.36 -12.25 -9.25
CA THR A 41 7.63 -11.15 -10.21
C THR A 41 6.56 -10.06 -10.17
N GLU A 42 5.36 -10.40 -9.70
CA GLU A 42 4.23 -9.49 -9.64
C GLU A 42 3.70 -9.40 -8.21
N THR A 43 3.38 -8.18 -7.79
CA THR A 43 2.81 -7.89 -6.48
C THR A 43 2.10 -6.54 -6.53
N PRO A 44 0.98 -6.36 -5.80
CA PRO A 44 0.31 -5.06 -5.72
C PRO A 44 1.15 -3.98 -5.02
N GLU A 45 2.10 -4.41 -4.17
CA GLU A 45 3.03 -3.53 -3.46
C GLU A 45 4.36 -4.24 -3.19
N TRP A 46 5.46 -3.51 -3.36
CA TRP A 46 6.79 -3.94 -2.98
C TRP A 46 7.16 -3.34 -1.62
N ARG A 47 7.54 -4.21 -0.68
CA ARG A 47 7.90 -3.88 0.70
C ARG A 47 9.41 -3.95 0.90
N ARG A 48 9.92 -3.26 1.93
CA ARG A 48 11.34 -3.31 2.31
C ARG A 48 11.65 -4.62 3.01
N GLY A 49 12.59 -5.38 2.49
CA GLY A 49 13.15 -6.54 3.19
C GLY A 49 14.49 -6.21 3.86
N PRO A 50 15.17 -7.23 4.41
CA PRO A 50 16.46 -7.08 5.08
C PRO A 50 17.53 -6.48 4.15
N ASP A 51 17.52 -6.85 2.87
CA ASP A 51 18.48 -6.35 1.87
C ASP A 51 18.19 -4.92 1.36
N GLY A 52 17.19 -4.25 1.93
CA GLY A 52 16.93 -2.84 1.68
C GLY A 52 15.63 -2.53 0.95
N ARG A 53 15.66 -1.52 0.07
CA ARG A 53 14.45 -0.93 -0.53
C ARG A 53 13.77 -1.90 -1.51
N ALA A 54 12.50 -2.19 -1.23
CA ALA A 54 11.58 -2.87 -2.15
C ALA A 54 11.93 -4.32 -2.50
N THR A 55 12.62 -5.08 -1.64
CA THR A 55 13.11 -6.43 -1.95
C THR A 55 12.09 -7.56 -1.73
N LEU A 56 10.96 -7.29 -1.09
CA LEU A 56 9.94 -8.29 -0.79
C LEU A 56 8.60 -7.95 -1.46
N CYS A 57 7.83 -8.96 -1.83
CA CYS A 57 6.44 -8.79 -2.23
C CYS A 57 5.56 -8.43 -1.02
N ASN A 58 4.29 -8.09 -1.27
CA ASN A 58 3.38 -7.67 -0.21
C ASN A 58 3.21 -8.76 0.87
N ALA A 59 3.07 -10.02 0.48
CA ALA A 59 2.89 -11.13 1.42
C ALA A 59 4.15 -11.40 2.26
N CYS A 60 5.31 -11.56 1.62
CA CYS A 60 6.56 -11.82 2.32
C CYS A 60 6.98 -10.65 3.22
N GLY A 61 6.73 -9.41 2.79
CA GLY A 61 7.04 -8.24 3.59
C GLY A 61 6.16 -8.10 4.83
N LEU A 62 4.88 -8.49 4.76
CA LEU A 62 4.03 -8.52 5.96
C LEU A 62 4.53 -9.57 6.95
N HIS A 63 4.83 -10.78 6.48
CA HIS A 63 5.39 -11.84 7.34
C HIS A 63 6.71 -11.43 8.00
N TRP A 64 7.55 -10.69 7.28
CA TRP A 64 8.82 -10.19 7.82
C TRP A 64 8.66 -9.14 8.92
N TYR A 65 7.58 -8.36 8.94
CA TYR A 65 7.33 -7.35 9.98
C TYR A 65 6.56 -7.88 11.19
N ASP A 66 5.79 -8.96 11.00
CA ASP A 66 5.04 -9.63 12.07
C ASP A 66 5.92 -10.62 12.87
N LEU A 67 7.18 -10.80 12.49
CA LEU A 67 8.22 -11.54 13.22
C LEU A 67 9.14 -10.55 13.96
#